data_AF-A0A9W8N4I6-F1
#
_entry.id   AF-A0A9W8N4I6-F1
#
_cell.length_a   1.000
_cell.length_b   1.000
_cell.length_c   1.000
_cell.angle_alpha   90.00
_cell.angle_beta   90.00
_cell.angle_gamma   90.00
#
_symmetry.space_group_name_H-M   'P 1'
#
loop_
_entity.id
_entity.type
_entity.pdbx_description
1 polymer ?
#
loop_
_entity_poly.entity_id
_entity_poly.type
_entity_poly.pdbx_seq_one_letter_code
_entity_poly.pdbx_strand_id
1 'polypeptide(L)'
;MTGILIGASIPHEPLVRPLAIPVPLFFIGAGMLCIVTGTMSALGMRTACKVSSIPKGAPQPPYVLTAVEDVVGVDGGGARPFRRRLLERYKASKAFRRLIAELNWFWGIGSVISGAGTLAAVWVIPSQEIAYGVGWGEPLVFFVVWTTITVFWTRRGLRREKKVWAESTREKASVIEDGTDTQNTNSTYAA
;
A
#
# COMPACT_ATOMS: atom_id res chain seq x y z
N MET A 1 5.83 -7.32 20.39
CA MET A 1 5.10 -8.59 20.19
C MET A 1 5.68 -9.72 21.03
N THR A 2 6.96 -10.06 20.89
CA THR A 2 7.60 -11.19 21.61
C THR A 2 7.54 -11.10 23.13
N GLY A 3 7.72 -9.90 23.71
CA GLY A 3 7.64 -9.73 25.17
C GLY A 3 6.26 -10.01 25.77
N ILE A 4 5.17 -9.73 25.03
CA ILE A 4 3.81 -10.07 25.46
C ILE A 4 3.63 -11.59 25.47
N LEU A 5 4.09 -12.25 24.40
CA LEU A 5 3.98 -13.70 24.27
C LEU A 5 4.74 -14.42 25.37
N ILE A 6 6.00 -14.05 25.59
CA ILE A 6 6.86 -14.65 26.62
C ILE A 6 6.30 -14.32 28.01
N GLY A 7 5.98 -13.05 28.29
CA GLY A 7 5.49 -12.62 29.59
C GLY A 7 4.17 -13.29 29.99
N ALA A 8 3.26 -13.45 29.04
CA ALA A 8 1.95 -14.07 29.29
C ALA A 8 2.01 -15.60 29.37
N SER A 9 3.08 -16.24 28.87
CA SER A 9 3.28 -17.68 28.94
C SER A 9 4.11 -18.16 30.14
N ILE A 10 4.74 -17.25 30.90
CA ILE A 10 5.56 -17.60 32.07
C ILE A 10 4.73 -18.09 33.28
N PRO A 11 3.57 -17.50 33.63
CA PRO A 11 2.77 -17.98 34.75
C PRO A 11 2.32 -19.43 34.55
N HIS A 12 2.19 -20.19 35.66
CA HIS A 12 1.77 -21.61 35.62
C HIS A 12 0.41 -21.81 34.93
N GLU A 13 -0.49 -20.83 35.09
CA GLU A 13 -1.68 -20.69 34.26
C GLU A 13 -1.46 -19.52 33.29
N PRO A 14 -1.31 -19.78 31.97
CA PRO A 14 -0.99 -18.74 31.01
C PRO A 14 -2.12 -17.72 30.90
N LEU A 15 -1.74 -16.45 30.76
CA LEU A 15 -2.71 -15.37 30.60
C LEU A 15 -3.23 -15.36 29.15
N VAL A 16 -4.29 -16.12 28.90
CA VAL A 16 -4.84 -16.40 27.56
C VAL A 16 -5.24 -15.13 26.80
N ARG A 17 -5.83 -14.15 27.47
CA ARG A 17 -6.25 -12.88 26.84
C ARG A 17 -5.05 -12.05 26.36
N PRO A 18 -4.02 -11.77 27.19
CA PRO A 18 -2.77 -11.19 26.72
C PRO A 18 -2.07 -11.98 25.60
N LEU A 19 -2.23 -13.31 25.53
CA LEU A 19 -1.70 -14.10 24.41
C LEU A 19 -2.49 -13.89 23.10
N ALA A 20 -3.71 -13.36 23.15
CA ALA A 20 -4.59 -13.15 22.00
C ALA A 20 -4.49 -11.74 21.37
N ILE A 21 -3.96 -10.75 22.10
CA ILE A 21 -3.86 -9.35 21.64
C ILE A 21 -2.69 -9.00 20.69
N PRO A 22 -1.60 -9.77 20.53
CA PRO A 22 -0.47 -9.35 19.69
C PRO A 22 -0.84 -9.05 18.24
N VAL A 23 -1.64 -9.91 17.59
CA VAL A 23 -2.01 -9.72 16.17
C VAL A 23 -2.97 -8.53 15.98
N PRO A 24 -4.03 -8.36 16.80
CA PRO A 24 -4.85 -7.15 16.77
C PRO A 24 -4.04 -5.85 16.92
N LEU A 25 -3.07 -5.83 17.86
CA LEU A 25 -2.19 -4.68 18.04
C LEU A 25 -1.28 -4.44 16.83
N PHE A 26 -0.79 -5.51 16.19
CA PHE A 26 -0.03 -5.39 14.94
C PHE A 26 -0.88 -4.74 13.83
N PHE A 27 -2.14 -5.15 13.69
CA PHE A 27 -3.08 -4.60 12.71
C PHE A 27 -3.33 -3.10 12.95
N ILE A 28 -3.58 -2.71 14.20
CA ILE A 28 -3.75 -1.30 14.55
C ILE A 28 -2.47 -0.52 14.22
N GLY A 29 -1.29 -1.03 14.60
CA GLY A 29 -0.02 -0.36 14.33
C GLY A 29 0.29 -0.20 12.84
N ALA A 30 0.13 -1.27 12.06
CA ALA A 30 0.34 -1.26 10.62
C ALA A 30 -0.70 -0.38 9.89
N GLY A 31 -1.96 -0.44 10.32
CA GLY A 31 -3.04 0.39 9.79
C GLY A 31 -2.81 1.88 10.07
N MET A 32 -2.41 2.22 11.29
CA MET A 32 -2.03 3.59 11.65
C MET A 32 -0.83 4.10 10.88
N LEU A 33 0.17 3.24 10.62
CA LEU A 33 1.31 3.61 9.78
C LEU A 33 0.87 3.95 8.35
N CYS A 34 -0.05 3.18 7.77
CA CYS A 34 -0.64 3.50 6.46
C CYS A 34 -1.40 4.84 6.51
N ILE A 35 -2.24 5.06 7.51
CA ILE A 35 -3.03 6.29 7.66
C ILE A 35 -2.10 7.50 7.80
N VAL A 36 -1.13 7.47 8.71
CA VAL A 36 -0.20 8.57 8.95
C VAL A 36 0.60 8.90 7.70
N THR A 37 1.22 7.91 7.07
CA THR A 37 2.01 8.13 5.84
C THR A 37 1.14 8.55 4.66
N GLY A 38 -0.09 8.04 4.56
CA GLY A 38 -1.09 8.45 3.59
C GLY A 38 -1.49 9.91 3.75
N THR A 39 -1.78 10.34 4.98
CA THR A 39 -2.05 11.75 5.33
C THR A 39 -0.86 12.63 4.99
N MET A 40 0.35 12.25 5.43
CA MET A 40 1.57 13.00 5.12
C MET A 40 1.79 13.15 3.62
N SER A 41 1.54 12.07 2.85
CA SER A 41 1.65 12.09 1.39
C SER A 41 0.61 13.01 0.75
N ALA A 42 -0.64 12.96 1.22
CA ALA A 42 -1.72 13.82 0.74
C ALA A 42 -1.48 15.29 1.04
N LEU A 43 -0.85 15.61 2.18
CA LEU A 43 -0.45 16.97 2.57
C LEU A 43 0.86 17.43 1.93
N GLY A 44 1.53 16.59 1.12
CA GLY A 44 2.81 16.93 0.49
C GLY A 44 3.97 17.10 1.47
N MET A 45 3.88 16.49 2.66
CA MET A 45 4.93 16.55 3.68
C MET A 45 6.21 15.87 3.19
N ARG A 46 7.35 16.34 3.69
CA ARG A 46 8.68 15.79 3.35
C ARG A 46 9.13 14.76 4.38
N THR A 47 9.91 13.79 3.92
CA THR A 47 10.49 12.73 4.75
C THR A 47 11.52 13.31 5.73
N ALA A 48 11.38 13.02 7.02
CA ALA A 48 12.34 13.47 8.03
C ALA A 48 13.67 12.68 7.98
N CYS A 49 13.61 11.43 7.51
CA CYS A 49 14.73 10.53 7.33
C CYS A 49 14.62 9.77 6.00
N LYS A 50 15.61 8.96 5.66
CA LYS A 50 15.53 8.07 4.50
C LYS A 50 14.48 6.99 4.75
N VAL A 51 13.53 6.83 3.83
CA VAL A 51 12.47 5.82 3.90
C VAL A 51 12.60 4.89 2.70
N SER A 52 13.11 3.68 2.90
CA SER A 52 13.47 2.74 1.83
C SER A 52 14.31 3.41 0.71
N SER A 53 13.91 3.34 -0.57
CA SER A 53 14.61 4.06 -1.67
C SER A 53 14.31 5.56 -1.75
N ILE A 54 13.48 6.11 -0.87
CA ILE A 54 13.17 7.54 -0.83
C ILE A 54 14.20 8.29 0.03
N PRO A 55 14.94 9.26 -0.54
CA PRO A 55 15.93 10.03 0.22
C PRO A 55 15.26 10.95 1.24
N LYS A 56 16.04 11.37 2.24
CA LYS A 56 15.61 12.37 3.23
C LYS A 56 15.22 13.68 2.51
N GLY A 57 14.13 14.31 2.93
CA GLY A 57 13.63 15.57 2.39
C GLY A 57 12.82 15.46 1.09
N ALA A 58 12.63 14.25 0.55
CA ALA A 58 11.73 14.02 -0.58
C ALA A 58 10.26 13.93 -0.12
N PRO A 59 9.28 14.06 -1.03
CA PRO A 59 7.87 13.88 -0.69
C PRO A 59 7.62 12.50 -0.06
N GLN A 60 6.88 12.48 1.06
CA GLN A 60 6.55 11.25 1.78
C GLN A 60 5.67 10.34 0.89
N PRO A 61 6.10 9.11 0.61
CA PRO A 61 5.25 8.15 -0.09
C PRO A 61 4.19 7.58 0.87
N PRO A 62 3.05 7.10 0.35
CA PRO A 62 2.18 6.20 1.10
C PRO A 62 2.95 4.92 1.45
N TYR A 63 2.72 4.36 2.65
CA TYR A 63 3.41 3.16 3.12
C TYR A 63 3.29 1.95 2.18
N VAL A 64 2.17 1.79 1.48
CA VAL A 64 2.00 0.69 0.52
C VAL A 64 3.06 0.71 -0.59
N LEU A 65 3.56 1.88 -1.00
CA LEU A 65 4.64 1.95 -2.00
C LEU A 65 5.90 1.27 -1.48
N THR A 66 6.30 1.59 -0.24
CA THR A 66 7.51 1.07 0.39
C THR A 66 7.35 -0.40 0.77
N ALA A 67 6.15 -0.82 1.17
CA ALA A 67 5.85 -2.23 1.43
C ALA A 67 5.99 -3.08 0.15
N VAL A 68 5.46 -2.62 -0.99
CA VAL A 68 5.63 -3.32 -2.28
C VAL A 68 7.09 -3.35 -2.70
N GLU A 69 7.80 -2.24 -2.52
CA GLU A 69 9.24 -2.14 -2.81
C GLU A 69 10.06 -3.18 -2.04
N ASP A 70 9.82 -3.28 -0.73
CA ASP A 70 10.60 -4.13 0.17
C ASP A 70 10.23 -5.60 -0.01
N VAL A 71 8.94 -5.96 -0.01
CA VAL A 71 8.49 -7.35 -0.18
C VAL A 71 8.91 -7.90 -1.54
N VAL A 72 8.67 -7.19 -2.65
CA VAL A 72 9.04 -7.71 -3.97
C VAL A 72 10.56 -7.62 -4.19
N GLY A 73 11.21 -6.60 -3.61
CA GLY A 73 12.66 -6.43 -3.72
C GLY A 73 13.45 -7.48 -2.96
N VAL A 74 12.95 -7.94 -1.82
CA VAL A 74 13.59 -8.95 -0.96
C VAL A 74 13.00 -10.33 -1.24
N ASP A 75 11.73 -10.54 -0.90
CA ASP A 75 11.08 -11.86 -0.94
C ASP A 75 10.72 -12.27 -2.38
N GLY A 76 10.38 -11.30 -3.23
CA GLY A 76 10.05 -11.53 -4.63
C GLY A 76 11.25 -11.64 -5.58
N GLY A 77 12.48 -11.54 -5.07
CA GLY A 77 13.71 -11.62 -5.88
C GLY A 77 13.93 -10.47 -6.87
N GLY A 78 13.13 -9.40 -6.80
CA GLY A 78 13.20 -8.28 -7.74
C GLY A 78 14.44 -7.39 -7.58
N ALA A 79 15.04 -7.41 -6.38
CA ALA A 79 16.25 -6.67 -6.01
C ALA A 79 16.21 -5.17 -6.42
N ARG A 80 17.38 -4.54 -6.55
CA ARG A 80 17.51 -3.12 -6.92
C ARG A 80 16.84 -2.74 -8.26
N PRO A 81 16.89 -3.55 -9.33
CA PRO A 81 16.26 -3.21 -10.60
C PRO A 81 14.73 -3.06 -10.51
N PHE A 82 14.07 -3.87 -9.68
CA PHE A 82 12.64 -3.71 -9.43
C PHE A 82 12.34 -2.39 -8.73
N ARG A 83 13.06 -2.10 -7.63
CA ARG A 83 12.87 -0.89 -6.83
C ARG A 83 13.00 0.39 -7.67
N ARG A 84 14.01 0.44 -8.54
CA ARG A 84 14.22 1.57 -9.48
C ARG A 84 13.02 1.75 -10.41
N ARG A 85 12.58 0.69 -11.10
CA ARG A 85 11.45 0.75 -12.04
C ARG A 85 10.13 1.10 -11.36
N LEU A 86 9.91 0.60 -10.15
CA LEU A 86 8.73 0.93 -9.35
C LEU A 86 8.68 2.43 -9.05
N LEU A 87 9.81 3.00 -8.61
CA LEU A 87 9.91 4.42 -8.29
C LEU A 87 9.79 5.31 -9.53
N GLU A 88 10.39 4.92 -10.65
CA GLU A 88 10.24 5.60 -11.95
C GLU A 88 8.77 5.63 -12.38
N ARG A 89 8.07 4.50 -12.30
CA ARG A 89 6.63 4.42 -12.60
C ARG A 89 5.81 5.31 -11.67
N TYR A 90 6.11 5.30 -10.38
CA TYR A 90 5.43 6.15 -9.39
C TYR A 90 5.63 7.64 -9.67
N LYS A 91 6.80 8.04 -10.18
CA LYS A 91 7.05 9.43 -10.60
C LYS A 91 6.32 9.78 -11.90
N ALA A 92 6.30 8.87 -12.87
CA ALA A 92 5.75 9.11 -14.20
C ALA A 92 4.21 9.04 -14.29
N SER A 93 3.57 8.18 -13.49
CA SER A 93 2.15 7.81 -13.67
C SER A 93 1.26 8.34 -12.55
N LYS A 94 0.44 9.36 -12.85
CA LYS A 94 -0.59 9.86 -11.92
C LYS A 94 -1.61 8.77 -11.58
N ALA A 95 -1.98 7.93 -12.54
CA ALA A 95 -2.89 6.81 -12.33
C ALA A 95 -2.31 5.77 -11.35
N PHE A 96 -1.01 5.46 -11.46
CA PHE A 96 -0.33 4.57 -10.53
C PHE A 96 -0.23 5.16 -9.12
N ARG A 97 0.12 6.45 -9.00
CA ARG A 97 0.12 7.14 -7.69
C ARG A 97 -1.24 7.08 -7.01
N ARG A 98 -2.31 7.31 -7.77
CA ARG A 98 -3.68 7.21 -7.27
C ARG A 98 -4.01 5.80 -6.80
N LEU A 99 -3.66 4.78 -7.58
CA LEU A 99 -3.85 3.38 -7.19
C LEU A 99 -3.14 3.06 -5.87
N ILE A 100 -1.87 3.47 -5.73
CA ILE A 100 -1.10 3.26 -4.50
C ILE A 100 -1.75 3.97 -3.31
N ALA A 101 -2.22 5.20 -3.48
CA ALA A 101 -2.91 5.94 -2.43
C ALA A 101 -4.24 5.28 -2.03
N GLU A 102 -5.06 4.85 -3.00
CA GLU A 102 -6.31 4.12 -2.75
C GLU A 102 -6.07 2.83 -1.97
N LEU A 103 -5.09 2.02 -2.38
CA LEU A 103 -4.72 0.80 -1.66
C LEU A 103 -4.17 1.10 -0.26
N ASN A 104 -3.41 2.18 -0.10
CA ASN A 104 -2.90 2.60 1.21
C ASN A 104 -4.02 2.93 2.19
N TRP A 105 -5.04 3.66 1.75
CA TRP A 105 -6.21 3.94 2.59
C TRP A 105 -7.04 2.70 2.87
N PHE A 106 -7.23 1.84 1.86
CA PHE A 106 -7.99 0.60 1.99
C PHE A 106 -7.37 -0.36 3.03
N TRP A 107 -6.05 -0.56 2.98
CA TRP A 107 -5.34 -1.36 3.98
C TRP A 107 -5.27 -0.64 5.33
N GLY A 108 -4.98 0.67 5.34
CA GLY A 108 -4.87 1.43 6.57
C GLY A 108 -6.13 1.42 7.42
N ILE A 109 -7.25 1.86 6.84
CA ILE A 109 -8.55 1.93 7.53
C ILE A 109 -9.05 0.52 7.86
N GLY A 110 -8.93 -0.42 6.91
CA GLY A 110 -9.34 -1.81 7.11
C GLY A 110 -8.63 -2.47 8.28
N SER A 111 -7.29 -2.35 8.36
CA SER A 111 -6.50 -2.92 9.45
C SER A 111 -6.80 -2.29 10.80
N VAL A 112 -7.05 -0.98 10.88
CA VAL A 112 -7.43 -0.34 12.16
C VAL A 112 -8.80 -0.83 12.62
N ILE A 113 -9.79 -0.89 11.73
CA ILE A 113 -11.15 -1.35 12.09
C ILE A 113 -11.13 -2.82 12.52
N SER A 114 -10.49 -3.69 11.72
CA SER A 114 -10.35 -5.12 12.04
C SER A 114 -9.57 -5.31 13.35
N GLY A 115 -8.40 -4.68 13.49
CA GLY A 115 -7.59 -4.79 14.71
C GLY A 115 -8.30 -4.28 15.97
N ALA A 116 -9.01 -3.16 15.89
CA ALA A 116 -9.79 -2.65 17.02
C ALA A 116 -11.00 -3.55 17.35
N GLY A 117 -11.69 -4.06 16.32
CA GLY A 117 -12.81 -4.99 16.48
C GLY A 117 -12.38 -6.30 17.13
N THR A 118 -11.31 -6.91 16.64
CA THR A 118 -10.75 -8.15 17.20
C THR A 118 -10.23 -7.93 18.61
N LEU A 119 -9.56 -6.81 18.88
CA LEU A 119 -9.12 -6.46 20.22
C LEU A 119 -10.31 -6.33 21.18
N ALA A 120 -11.39 -5.66 20.79
CA ALA A 120 -12.60 -5.56 21.60
C ALA A 120 -13.24 -6.94 21.84
N ALA A 121 -13.32 -7.78 20.80
CA ALA A 121 -13.86 -9.13 20.89
C ALA A 121 -13.10 -10.00 21.91
N VAL A 122 -11.77 -9.92 21.94
CA VAL A 122 -10.92 -10.66 22.91
C VAL A 122 -11.32 -10.34 24.37
N TRP A 123 -11.78 -9.12 24.65
CA TRP A 123 -12.16 -8.71 26.01
C TRP A 123 -13.63 -9.00 26.33
N VAL A 124 -14.52 -8.97 25.34
CA VAL A 124 -15.97 -9.16 25.51
C VAL A 124 -16.37 -10.64 25.53
N ILE A 125 -15.68 -11.51 24.78
CA ILE A 125 -16.01 -12.93 24.71
C ILE A 125 -15.76 -13.59 26.09
N PRO A 126 -16.78 -14.23 26.72
CA PRO A 126 -16.62 -14.84 28.05
C PRO A 126 -15.62 -16.01 28.06
N SER A 127 -15.66 -16.86 27.03
CA SER A 127 -14.75 -18.00 26.91
C SER A 127 -13.36 -17.56 26.46
N GLN A 128 -12.34 -17.88 27.27
CA GLN A 128 -10.96 -17.51 26.97
C GLN A 128 -10.40 -18.25 25.74
N GLU A 129 -10.78 -19.52 25.56
CA GLU A 129 -10.36 -20.33 24.40
C GLU A 129 -10.90 -19.75 23.09
N ILE A 130 -12.16 -19.34 23.09
CA ILE A 130 -12.79 -18.70 21.93
C ILE A 130 -12.16 -17.33 21.68
N ALA A 131 -11.94 -16.54 22.73
CA ALA A 131 -11.26 -15.24 22.61
C ALA A 131 -9.85 -15.39 22.00
N TYR A 132 -9.11 -16.42 22.42
CA TYR A 132 -7.80 -16.75 21.85
C TYR A 132 -7.92 -17.15 20.38
N GLY A 133 -8.83 -18.06 20.06
CA GLY A 133 -9.09 -18.49 18.68
C GLY A 133 -9.45 -17.31 17.77
N VAL A 134 -10.26 -16.37 18.25
CA VAL A 134 -10.63 -15.15 17.51
C VAL A 134 -9.42 -14.22 17.32
N GLY A 135 -8.63 -13.98 18.37
CA GLY A 135 -7.46 -13.10 18.32
C GLY A 135 -6.40 -13.52 17.28
N TRP A 136 -6.29 -14.82 16.99
CA TRP A 136 -5.37 -15.37 15.99
C TRP A 136 -6.04 -15.72 14.66
N GLY A 137 -7.30 -16.13 14.68
CA GLY A 137 -8.03 -16.62 13.51
C GLY A 137 -8.60 -15.50 12.64
N GLU A 138 -9.16 -14.44 13.23
CA GLU A 138 -9.73 -13.32 12.46
C GLU A 138 -8.69 -12.66 11.52
N PRO A 139 -7.44 -12.41 11.94
CA PRO A 139 -6.41 -11.86 11.06
C PRO A 139 -6.17 -12.69 9.80
N LEU A 140 -6.26 -14.02 9.88
CA LEU A 140 -6.10 -14.90 8.71
C LEU A 140 -7.23 -14.70 7.70
N VAL A 141 -8.48 -14.63 8.20
CA VAL A 141 -9.66 -14.36 7.37
C VAL A 141 -9.53 -12.98 6.72
N PHE A 142 -9.15 -11.98 7.50
CA PHE A 142 -8.90 -10.63 6.99
C PHE A 142 -7.87 -10.66 5.85
N PHE A 143 -6.71 -11.28 6.05
CA PHE A 143 -5.66 -11.35 5.03
C PHE A 143 -6.15 -11.99 3.72
N VAL A 144 -6.88 -13.11 3.80
CA VAL A 144 -7.41 -13.78 2.59
C VAL A 144 -8.36 -12.85 1.83
N VAL A 145 -9.30 -12.23 2.51
CA VAL A 145 -10.30 -11.35 1.89
C VAL A 145 -9.65 -10.08 1.33
N TRP A 146 -8.87 -9.37 2.13
CA TRP A 146 -8.24 -8.11 1.73
C TRP A 146 -7.22 -8.29 0.60
N THR A 147 -6.44 -9.37 0.64
CA THR A 147 -5.48 -9.67 -0.43
C THR A 147 -6.22 -9.98 -1.73
N THR A 148 -7.29 -10.77 -1.68
CA THR A 148 -8.10 -11.08 -2.86
C THR A 148 -8.65 -9.81 -3.51
N ILE A 149 -9.26 -8.92 -2.70
CA ILE A 149 -9.76 -7.62 -3.17
C ILE A 149 -8.62 -6.80 -3.79
N THR A 150 -7.48 -6.73 -3.10
CA THR A 150 -6.29 -5.98 -3.54
C THR A 150 -5.77 -6.48 -4.88
N VAL A 151 -5.71 -7.79 -5.09
CA VAL A 151 -5.25 -8.39 -6.35
C VAL A 151 -6.17 -7.98 -7.50
N PHE A 152 -7.49 -8.11 -7.34
CA PHE A 152 -8.43 -7.71 -8.39
C PHE A 152 -8.40 -6.19 -8.65
N TRP A 153 -8.38 -5.37 -7.60
CA TRP A 153 -8.30 -3.91 -7.71
C TRP A 153 -7.02 -3.50 -8.42
N THR A 154 -5.88 -4.04 -8.01
CA THR A 154 -4.58 -3.74 -8.62
C THR A 154 -4.57 -4.13 -10.09
N ARG A 155 -5.02 -5.35 -10.44
CA ARG A 155 -5.10 -5.78 -11.85
C ARG A 155 -5.99 -4.84 -12.68
N ARG A 156 -7.12 -4.39 -12.14
CA ARG A 156 -8.00 -3.41 -12.81
C ARG A 156 -7.32 -2.03 -12.93
N GLY A 157 -6.66 -1.56 -11.88
CA GLY A 157 -5.94 -0.28 -11.84
C GLY A 157 -4.80 -0.23 -12.86
N LEU A 158 -3.97 -1.28 -12.91
CA LEU A 158 -2.87 -1.37 -13.87
C LEU A 158 -3.37 -1.50 -15.32
N ARG A 159 -4.51 -2.17 -15.57
CA ARG A 159 -5.14 -2.17 -16.89
C ARG A 159 -5.60 -0.77 -17.30
N ARG A 160 -6.19 -0.01 -16.37
CA ARG A 160 -6.61 1.38 -16.62
C ARG A 160 -5.41 2.27 -16.92
N GLU A 161 -4.36 2.16 -16.13
CA GLU A 161 -3.11 2.91 -16.37
C GLU A 161 -2.54 2.63 -17.76
N LYS A 162 -2.48 1.37 -18.19
CA LYS A 162 -2.00 1.01 -19.52
C LYS A 162 -2.84 1.64 -20.64
N LYS A 163 -4.16 1.69 -20.48
CA LYS A 163 -5.06 2.33 -21.46
C LYS A 163 -4.80 3.83 -21.56
N VAL A 164 -4.73 4.52 -20.42
CA VAL A 164 -4.46 5.97 -20.36
C VAL A 164 -3.12 6.30 -21.02
N TRP A 165 -2.08 5.49 -20.79
CA TRP A 165 -0.81 5.67 -21.48
C TRP A 165 -0.91 5.48 -22.99
N ALA A 166 -1.58 4.44 -23.47
CA ALA A 166 -1.76 4.20 -24.90
C ALA A 166 -2.50 5.36 -25.59
N GLU A 167 -3.56 5.88 -24.97
CA GLU A 167 -4.32 7.04 -25.45
C GLU A 167 -3.44 8.29 -25.51
N SER A 168 -2.70 8.60 -24.43
CA SER A 168 -1.82 9.77 -24.39
C SER A 168 -0.68 9.74 -25.40
N THR A 169 -0.17 8.55 -25.74
CA THR A 169 0.86 8.40 -26.77
C THR A 169 0.27 8.61 -28.15
N ARG A 170 -0.94 8.10 -28.40
CA ARG A 170 -1.63 8.27 -29.69
C ARG A 170 -2.01 9.73 -29.95
N GLU A 171 -2.51 10.43 -28.93
CA GLU A 171 -2.82 11.85 -29.00
C GLU A 171 -1.57 12.70 -29.28
N LYS A 172 -0.45 12.41 -28.62
CA LYS A 172 0.83 13.09 -28.92
C LYS A 172 1.30 12.83 -30.35
N ALA A 173 1.14 11.61 -30.86
CA ALA A 173 1.49 11.28 -32.23
C ALA A 173 0.64 12.06 -33.25
N SER A 174 -0.68 12.12 -33.05
CA SER A 174 -1.57 12.88 -33.95
C SER A 174 -1.29 14.39 -33.93
N VAL A 175 -0.95 14.97 -32.77
CA VAL A 175 -0.60 16.40 -32.69
C VAL A 175 0.71 16.70 -33.43
N ILE A 176 1.69 15.79 -33.38
CA ILE A 176 2.94 15.94 -34.12
C ILE A 176 2.70 15.84 -35.63
N GLU A 177 1.86 14.89 -36.06
CA GLU A 177 1.49 14.71 -37.47
C GLU A 177 0.79 15.96 -38.02
N ASP A 178 -0.26 16.42 -37.34
CA ASP A 178 -1.03 17.62 -37.73
C ASP A 178 -0.16 18.89 -37.76
N GLY A 179 0.72 19.06 -36.75
CA GLY A 179 1.69 20.17 -36.72
C GLY A 179 2.73 20.12 -37.85
N THR A 180 3.10 18.93 -38.29
CA THR A 180 4.04 18.74 -39.43
C THR A 180 3.36 19.07 -40.76
N ASP A 181 2.11 18.63 -40.94
CA ASP A 181 1.30 18.97 -42.12
C ASP A 181 1.03 20.48 -42.22
N THR A 182 0.79 21.14 -41.08
CA THR A 182 0.59 22.60 -41.06
C THR A 182 1.88 23.37 -41.43
N GLN A 183 3.06 22.89 -41.05
CA GLN A 183 4.33 23.52 -41.47
C GLN A 183 4.63 23.29 -42.95
N ASN A 184 4.39 22.08 -43.46
CA ASN A 184 4.63 21.75 -44.86
C ASN A 184 3.71 22.54 -45.80
N THR A 185 2.43 22.69 -45.44
CA THR A 185 1.48 23.50 -46.22
C THR A 185 1.90 24.97 -46.25
N ASN A 186 2.26 25.57 -45.11
CA ASN A 186 2.72 26.97 -45.07
C ASN A 186 4.02 27.22 -45.86
N SER A 187 4.94 26.26 -45.92
CA SER A 187 6.15 26.37 -46.74
C SER A 187 5.87 26.27 -48.25
N THR A 188 4.79 25.62 -48.65
CA THR A 188 4.44 25.41 -50.06
C THR A 188 3.78 26.65 -50.68
N TYR A 189 3.11 27.49 -49.86
CA TYR A 189 2.48 28.74 -50.29
C TYR A 189 3.36 29.99 -50.10
N ALA A 190 4.59 29.83 -49.57
CA ALA A 190 5.53 30.93 -49.31
C ALA A 190 6.64 31.08 -50.38
N ALA A 191 6.56 30.32 -51.48
CA ALA A 191 7.45 30.38 -52.65
C ALA A 191 6.68 30.89 -53.87
#